data_AF-A0A7C7LDR5-F1
#
_entry.id   AF-A0A7C7LDR5-F1
#
_cell.length_a   1.000
_cell.length_b   1.000
_cell.length_c   1.000
_cell.angle_alpha   90.00
_cell.angle_beta   90.00
_cell.angle_gamma   90.00
#
_symmetry.space_group_name_H-M   'P 1'
#
loop_
_entity.id
_entity.type
_entity.pdbx_description
1 polymer ?
#
loop_
_entity_poly.entity_id
_entity_poly.type
_entity_poly.pdbx_seq_one_letter_code
_entity_poly.pdbx_strand_id
1 'polypeptide(L)'
;AGFGFFVAAVTAALMSTVDTLINAISAVFVNDIYEPISKLRGVKHDDQHNLKIAMIASAGATVIGVGAAWAFSLFDNLYEAHGFFHSTFTPPLVACIFMGIFWRRFNTNGAIATFVAGTVMIILGRLLPYELIAPFAHGIPGVAINIQKIVIINGYTLPFEITAPFEILSGFTQGLPVVIEGEEFVKISTPFKYIGALYNLIVCFGSGIVVTLLTAADTKDLKGLTMFSLTEARKMFKGSAPNDRVGFAQTVTYQLDTTLPSGAIRMDAEAMNHLAADQGDLAYVCDKRKWLGGLRSAHAHFDGTHQLGETVLLSQEIYDNGHFLEGKLLVVEKEF
;
A
#
# COMPACT_ATOMS: atom_id res chain seq x y z
N ALA A 1 18.48 -35.99 -3.04
CA ALA A 1 19.02 -34.67 -2.62
C ALA A 1 18.17 -33.50 -3.14
N GLY A 2 17.90 -33.40 -4.46
CA GLY A 2 17.19 -32.23 -5.04
C GLY A 2 15.76 -32.00 -4.56
N PHE A 3 14.93 -33.05 -4.43
CA PHE A 3 13.53 -32.88 -3.98
C PHE A 3 13.42 -32.36 -2.54
N GLY A 4 14.25 -32.88 -1.62
CA GLY A 4 14.28 -32.42 -0.23
C GLY A 4 14.73 -30.95 -0.11
N PHE A 5 15.72 -30.54 -0.91
CA PHE A 5 16.12 -29.14 -0.98
C PHE A 5 14.99 -28.24 -1.51
N PHE A 6 14.28 -28.67 -2.55
CA PHE A 6 13.15 -27.92 -3.11
C PHE A 6 12.02 -27.74 -2.08
N VAL A 7 11.60 -28.82 -1.40
CA VAL A 7 10.56 -28.74 -0.37
C VAL A 7 11.00 -27.88 0.81
N ALA A 8 12.27 -27.98 1.23
CA ALA A 8 12.83 -27.13 2.27
C ALA A 8 12.83 -25.65 1.87
N ALA A 9 13.22 -25.32 0.64
CA ALA A 9 13.24 -23.94 0.14
C ALA A 9 11.83 -23.34 0.08
N VAL A 10 10.83 -24.08 -0.43
CA VAL A 10 9.44 -23.60 -0.48
C VAL A 10 8.86 -23.43 0.92
N THR A 11 9.09 -24.40 1.81
CA THR A 11 8.66 -24.30 3.21
C THR A 11 9.30 -23.09 3.91
N ALA A 12 10.60 -22.86 3.71
CA ALA A 12 11.29 -21.70 4.28
C ALA A 12 10.75 -20.37 3.76
N ALA A 13 10.45 -20.26 2.45
CA ALA A 13 9.84 -19.07 1.86
C ALA A 13 8.44 -18.81 2.42
N LEU A 14 7.62 -19.85 2.59
CA LEU A 14 6.30 -19.76 3.20
C LEU A 14 6.40 -19.32 4.66
N MET A 15 7.30 -19.92 5.44
CA MET A 15 7.51 -19.59 6.85
C MET A 15 7.95 -18.13 7.00
N SER A 16 8.89 -17.65 6.18
CA SER A 16 9.32 -16.23 6.20
C SER A 16 8.18 -15.25 5.91
N THR A 17 7.28 -15.59 4.98
CA THR A 17 6.11 -14.76 4.67
C THR A 17 5.11 -14.75 5.83
N VAL A 18 4.80 -15.93 6.37
CA VAL A 18 3.89 -16.08 7.51
C VAL A 18 4.41 -15.34 8.75
N ASP A 19 5.69 -15.47 9.06
CA ASP A 19 6.33 -14.79 10.20
C ASP A 19 6.25 -13.26 10.06
N THR A 20 6.51 -12.75 8.85
CA THR A 20 6.40 -11.31 8.57
C THR A 20 4.96 -10.81 8.73
N LEU A 21 3.97 -11.57 8.26
CA LEU A 21 2.55 -11.21 8.38
C LEU A 21 2.05 -11.29 9.83
N ILE A 22 2.42 -12.33 10.58
CA ILE A 22 2.07 -12.45 12.01
C ILE A 22 2.65 -11.29 12.81
N ASN A 23 3.92 -10.94 12.55
CA ASN A 23 4.56 -9.80 13.20
C ASN A 23 3.86 -8.48 12.85
N ALA A 24 3.47 -8.28 11.59
CA ALA A 24 2.72 -7.11 11.17
C ALA A 24 1.35 -7.02 11.86
N ILE A 25 0.60 -8.12 11.95
CA ILE A 25 -0.69 -8.17 12.67
C ILE A 25 -0.52 -7.82 14.15
N SER A 26 0.53 -8.34 14.78
CA SER A 26 0.84 -8.05 16.18
C SER A 26 1.13 -6.57 16.41
N ALA A 27 1.95 -5.95 15.56
CA ALA A 27 2.25 -4.52 15.63
C ALA A 27 0.99 -3.67 15.41
N VAL A 28 0.17 -4.00 14.42
CA VAL A 28 -1.12 -3.32 14.16
C VAL A 28 -2.05 -3.47 15.36
N PHE A 29 -2.19 -4.67 15.93
CA PHE A 29 -3.05 -4.89 17.09
C PHE A 29 -2.61 -4.07 18.30
N VAL A 30 -1.30 -4.02 18.59
CA VAL A 30 -0.80 -3.25 19.72
C VAL A 30 -0.96 -1.75 19.50
N ASN A 31 -0.55 -1.24 18.35
CA ASN A 31 -0.51 0.20 18.08
C ASN A 31 -1.88 0.80 17.74
N ASP A 32 -2.73 0.07 17.03
CA ASP A 32 -3.99 0.62 16.49
C ASP A 32 -5.21 0.22 17.32
N ILE A 33 -5.13 -0.87 18.09
CA ILE A 33 -6.25 -1.36 18.92
C ILE A 33 -5.93 -1.20 20.40
N TYR A 34 -4.88 -1.88 20.88
CA TYR A 34 -4.61 -1.98 22.31
C TYR A 34 -4.18 -0.65 22.94
N GLU A 35 -3.19 0.03 22.36
CA GLU A 35 -2.69 1.30 22.87
C GLU A 35 -3.77 2.41 22.90
N PRO A 36 -4.54 2.66 21.83
CA PRO A 36 -5.58 3.68 21.84
C PRO A 36 -6.67 3.35 22.88
N ILE A 37 -7.08 2.09 23.00
CA ILE A 37 -8.06 1.66 24.02
C ILE A 37 -7.50 1.85 25.44
N SER A 38 -6.23 1.53 25.66
CA SER A 38 -5.59 1.68 26.97
C SER A 38 -5.44 3.16 27.36
N LYS A 39 -5.03 4.03 26.42
CA LYS A 39 -4.99 5.48 26.58
C LYS A 39 -6.38 6.04 26.93
N LEU A 40 -7.44 5.58 26.25
CA LEU A 40 -8.83 5.96 26.57
C LEU A 40 -9.28 5.51 27.97
N ARG A 41 -8.74 4.40 28.47
CA ARG A 41 -8.99 3.92 29.84
C ARG A 41 -8.08 4.58 30.89
N GLY A 42 -7.18 5.48 30.49
CA GLY A 42 -6.24 6.15 31.37
C GLY A 42 -5.17 5.22 31.96
N VAL A 43 -4.96 4.04 31.38
CA VAL A 43 -3.96 3.08 31.87
C VAL A 43 -2.69 3.25 31.07
N LYS A 44 -1.56 3.47 31.74
CA LYS A 44 -0.23 3.48 31.11
C LYS A 44 0.44 2.15 31.42
N HIS A 45 0.67 1.35 30.38
CA HIS A 45 1.38 0.09 30.52
C HIS A 45 2.87 0.28 30.26
N ASP A 46 3.68 -0.54 30.93
CA ASP A 46 5.12 -0.64 30.69
C ASP A 46 5.40 -1.36 29.35
N ASP A 47 6.55 -1.09 28.74
CA ASP A 47 6.92 -1.66 27.43
C ASP A 47 6.95 -3.19 27.45
N GLN A 48 7.36 -3.79 28.58
CA GLN A 48 7.32 -5.25 28.75
C GLN A 48 5.90 -5.82 28.69
N HIS A 49 4.91 -5.04 29.15
CA HIS A 49 3.52 -5.46 29.07
C HIS A 49 3.02 -5.43 27.62
N ASN A 50 3.34 -4.35 26.88
CA ASN A 50 3.00 -4.24 25.46
C ASN A 50 3.61 -5.39 24.64
N LEU A 51 4.85 -5.78 24.92
CA LEU A 51 5.48 -6.96 24.30
C LEU A 51 4.74 -8.27 24.61
N LYS A 52 4.25 -8.46 25.85
CA LYS A 52 3.44 -9.65 26.21
C LYS A 52 2.12 -9.67 25.44
N ILE A 53 1.45 -8.52 25.31
CA ILE A 53 0.23 -8.40 24.52
C ILE A 53 0.50 -8.68 23.04
N ALA A 54 1.61 -8.17 22.50
CA ALA A 54 2.06 -8.45 21.14
C ALA A 54 2.23 -9.97 20.90
N MET A 55 2.90 -10.68 21.81
CA MET A 55 3.08 -12.14 21.71
C MET A 55 1.75 -12.90 21.74
N ILE A 56 0.81 -12.49 22.60
CA ILE A 56 -0.54 -13.09 22.67
C ILE A 56 -1.31 -12.81 21.37
N ALA A 57 -1.23 -11.60 20.83
CA ALA A 57 -1.84 -11.25 19.56
C ALA A 57 -1.28 -12.09 18.40
N SER A 58 0.04 -12.30 18.35
CA SER A 58 0.69 -13.18 17.37
C SER A 58 0.18 -14.61 17.48
N ALA A 59 0.14 -15.18 18.69
CA ALA A 59 -0.36 -16.53 18.91
C ALA A 59 -1.84 -16.68 18.49
N GLY A 60 -2.67 -15.71 18.83
CA GLY A 60 -4.08 -15.66 18.41
C GLY A 60 -4.23 -15.56 16.89
N ALA A 61 -3.45 -14.69 16.24
CA ALA A 61 -3.43 -14.54 14.80
C ALA A 61 -3.04 -15.84 14.10
N THR A 62 -2.05 -16.57 14.62
CA THR A 62 -1.65 -17.88 14.10
C THR A 62 -2.79 -18.89 14.19
N VAL A 63 -3.46 -19.00 15.34
CA VAL A 63 -4.60 -19.93 15.51
C VAL A 63 -5.74 -19.59 14.56
N ILE A 64 -6.08 -18.31 14.43
CA ILE A 64 -7.12 -17.84 13.49
C ILE A 64 -6.70 -18.11 12.04
N GLY A 65 -5.44 -17.85 11.68
CA GLY A 65 -4.91 -18.09 10.33
C GLY A 65 -4.94 -19.57 9.94
N VAL A 66 -4.56 -20.46 10.84
CA VAL A 66 -4.69 -21.92 10.65
C VAL A 66 -6.16 -22.32 10.49
N GLY A 67 -7.06 -21.76 11.31
CA GLY A 67 -8.50 -21.99 11.18
C GLY A 67 -9.08 -21.48 9.87
N ALA A 68 -8.60 -20.34 9.38
CA ALA A 68 -9.04 -19.75 8.12
C ALA A 68 -8.73 -20.65 6.90
N ALA A 69 -7.71 -21.51 6.98
CA ALA A 69 -7.41 -22.48 5.91
C ALA A 69 -8.61 -23.35 5.54
N TRP A 70 -9.47 -23.69 6.53
CA TRP A 70 -10.72 -24.40 6.28
C TRP A 70 -11.74 -23.56 5.50
N ALA A 71 -11.87 -22.27 5.80
CA ALA A 71 -12.74 -21.38 5.02
C ALA A 71 -12.24 -21.24 3.57
N PHE A 72 -10.93 -21.20 3.36
CA PHE A 72 -10.33 -21.15 2.02
C PHE A 72 -10.55 -22.44 1.22
N SER A 73 -10.76 -23.59 1.87
CA SER A 73 -11.09 -24.85 1.17
C SER A 73 -12.52 -24.89 0.61
N LEU A 74 -13.37 -23.91 0.93
CA LEU A 74 -14.72 -23.78 0.36
C LEU A 74 -14.74 -23.18 -1.06
N PHE A 75 -13.61 -22.61 -1.51
CA PHE A 75 -13.47 -22.05 -2.85
C PHE A 75 -12.93 -23.11 -3.82
N ASP A 76 -13.34 -23.03 -5.08
CA ASP A 76 -12.95 -23.99 -6.13
C ASP A 76 -11.43 -23.99 -6.39
N ASN A 77 -10.79 -22.82 -6.24
CA ASN A 77 -9.35 -22.67 -6.42
C ASN A 77 -8.81 -21.46 -5.66
N LEU A 78 -7.48 -21.48 -5.41
CA LEU A 78 -6.78 -20.41 -4.69
C LEU A 78 -6.91 -19.04 -5.37
N TYR A 79 -6.94 -19.01 -6.71
CA TYR A 79 -7.05 -17.76 -7.45
C TYR A 79 -8.40 -17.08 -7.20
N GLU A 80 -9.49 -17.84 -7.14
CA GLU A 80 -10.82 -17.34 -6.85
C GLU A 80 -10.94 -16.85 -5.40
N ALA A 81 -10.43 -17.61 -4.44
CA ALA A 81 -10.44 -17.20 -3.04
C ALA A 81 -9.65 -15.90 -2.81
N HIS A 82 -8.46 -15.80 -3.42
CA HIS A 82 -7.62 -14.60 -3.39
C HIS A 82 -8.32 -13.42 -4.07
N GLY A 83 -8.90 -13.64 -5.25
CA GLY A 83 -9.65 -12.63 -6.00
C GLY A 83 -10.87 -12.13 -5.23
N PHE A 84 -11.60 -13.01 -4.56
CA PHE A 84 -12.74 -12.65 -3.69
C PHE A 84 -12.29 -11.75 -2.54
N PHE A 85 -11.21 -12.12 -1.83
CA PHE A 85 -10.70 -11.35 -0.71
C PHE A 85 -10.25 -9.95 -1.15
N HIS A 86 -9.39 -9.87 -2.17
CA HIS A 86 -8.88 -8.59 -2.67
C HIS A 86 -9.96 -7.70 -3.28
N SER A 87 -10.90 -8.27 -4.05
CA SER A 87 -11.98 -7.47 -4.63
C SER A 87 -12.97 -6.92 -3.59
N THR A 88 -12.99 -7.46 -2.37
CA THR A 88 -13.85 -6.94 -1.29
C THR A 88 -13.16 -5.85 -0.47
N PHE A 89 -11.93 -6.10 -0.01
CA PHE A 89 -11.27 -5.22 0.96
C PHE A 89 -10.35 -4.17 0.34
N THR A 90 -9.72 -4.46 -0.80
CA THR A 90 -8.78 -3.52 -1.42
C THR A 90 -9.47 -2.25 -1.94
N PRO A 91 -10.66 -2.29 -2.59
CA PRO A 91 -11.33 -1.08 -3.06
C PRO A 91 -11.62 -0.02 -1.99
N PRO A 92 -12.23 -0.33 -0.83
CA PRO A 92 -12.47 0.69 0.20
C PRO A 92 -11.17 1.24 0.80
N LEU A 93 -10.14 0.41 0.98
CA LEU A 93 -8.82 0.84 1.47
C LEU A 93 -8.17 1.84 0.50
N VAL A 94 -8.10 1.48 -0.79
CA VAL A 94 -7.52 2.35 -1.83
C VAL A 94 -8.31 3.65 -1.94
N ALA A 95 -9.64 3.57 -1.93
CA ALA A 95 -10.49 4.75 -1.99
C ALA A 95 -10.25 5.69 -0.79
N CYS A 96 -10.21 5.17 0.44
CA CYS A 96 -9.93 5.96 1.64
C CYS A 96 -8.54 6.60 1.63
N ILE A 97 -7.48 5.83 1.30
CA ILE A 97 -6.11 6.35 1.26
C ILE A 97 -5.99 7.43 0.18
N PHE A 98 -6.50 7.15 -1.02
CA PHE A 98 -6.44 8.09 -2.13
C PHE A 98 -7.20 9.39 -1.82
N MET A 99 -8.44 9.29 -1.34
CA MET A 99 -9.22 10.47 -0.97
C MET A 99 -8.60 11.22 0.21
N GLY A 100 -8.05 10.52 1.21
CA GLY A 100 -7.36 11.13 2.35
C GLY A 100 -6.12 11.94 1.93
N ILE A 101 -5.32 11.44 1.00
CA ILE A 101 -4.12 12.13 0.52
C ILE A 101 -4.46 13.30 -0.41
N PHE A 102 -5.39 13.07 -1.36
CA PHE A 102 -5.63 13.96 -2.50
C PHE A 102 -6.89 14.82 -2.39
N TRP A 103 -7.67 14.73 -1.31
CA TRP A 103 -8.86 15.55 -1.13
C TRP A 103 -8.95 16.18 0.26
N ARG A 104 -8.68 17.49 0.33
CA ARG A 104 -8.64 18.29 1.58
C ARG A 104 -9.90 18.21 2.45
N ARG A 105 -11.05 17.87 1.86
CA ARG A 105 -12.35 17.82 2.56
C ARG A 105 -12.66 16.43 3.12
N PHE A 106 -11.93 15.39 2.72
CA PHE A 106 -12.22 14.03 3.13
C PHE A 106 -12.10 13.89 4.65
N ASN A 107 -13.20 13.49 5.30
CA ASN A 107 -13.35 13.46 6.74
C ASN A 107 -13.68 12.04 7.23
N THR A 108 -13.73 11.86 8.55
CA THR A 108 -14.01 10.56 9.19
C THR A 108 -15.34 9.95 8.73
N ASN A 109 -16.38 10.76 8.54
CA ASN A 109 -17.68 10.27 8.08
C ASN A 109 -17.60 9.74 6.63
N GLY A 110 -16.87 10.42 5.75
CA GLY A 110 -16.59 9.96 4.39
C GLY A 110 -15.80 8.65 4.36
N ALA A 111 -14.81 8.50 5.24
CA ALA A 111 -14.05 7.26 5.38
C ALA A 111 -14.93 6.09 5.86
N ILE A 112 -15.74 6.31 6.92
CA ILE A 112 -16.68 5.30 7.42
C ILE A 112 -17.68 4.90 6.32
N ALA A 113 -18.22 5.87 5.58
CA ALA A 113 -19.14 5.60 4.48
C ALA A 113 -18.48 4.77 3.37
N THR A 114 -17.25 5.09 2.99
CA THR A 114 -16.48 4.33 1.99
C THR A 114 -16.32 2.86 2.40
N PHE A 115 -16.03 2.60 3.68
CA PHE A 115 -15.91 1.24 4.20
C PHE A 115 -17.27 0.54 4.31
N VAL A 116 -18.23 1.14 5.00
CA VAL A 116 -19.51 0.49 5.32
C VAL A 116 -20.42 0.45 4.10
N ALA A 117 -20.75 1.62 3.53
CA ALA A 117 -21.64 1.69 2.38
C ALA A 117 -20.99 1.10 1.13
N GLY A 118 -19.68 1.31 0.92
CA GLY A 118 -18.94 0.67 -0.16
C GLY A 118 -18.97 -0.86 -0.06
N THR A 119 -18.68 -1.45 1.10
CA THR A 119 -18.74 -2.91 1.29
C THR A 119 -20.15 -3.46 1.08
N VAL A 120 -21.18 -2.77 1.60
CA VAL A 120 -22.58 -3.15 1.37
C VAL A 120 -22.91 -3.14 -0.13
N MET A 121 -22.50 -2.12 -0.87
CA MET A 121 -22.71 -2.02 -2.32
C MET A 121 -21.94 -3.07 -3.11
N ILE A 122 -20.74 -3.46 -2.67
CA ILE A 122 -19.96 -4.57 -3.25
C ILE A 122 -20.71 -5.90 -3.06
N ILE A 123 -21.20 -6.17 -1.85
CA ILE A 123 -21.97 -7.39 -1.54
C ILE A 123 -23.26 -7.41 -2.37
N LEU A 124 -24.01 -6.30 -2.40
CA LEU A 124 -25.22 -6.18 -3.22
C LEU A 124 -24.91 -6.38 -4.72
N GLY A 125 -23.82 -5.81 -5.23
CA GLY A 125 -23.39 -5.99 -6.62
C GLY A 125 -23.11 -7.46 -6.97
N ARG A 126 -22.61 -8.25 -6.01
CA ARG A 126 -22.44 -9.70 -6.18
C ARG A 126 -23.76 -10.47 -6.12
N LEU A 127 -24.70 -10.06 -5.27
CA LEU A 127 -26.02 -10.70 -5.16
C LEU A 127 -26.94 -10.36 -6.34
N LEU A 128 -26.81 -9.15 -6.90
CA LEU A 128 -27.63 -8.61 -7.98
C LEU A 128 -26.76 -8.09 -9.15
N PRO A 129 -25.96 -8.96 -9.81
CA PRO A 129 -24.98 -8.52 -10.80
C PRO A 129 -25.62 -7.92 -12.06
N TYR A 130 -26.79 -8.42 -12.47
CA TYR A 130 -27.48 -7.90 -13.65
C TYR A 130 -28.08 -6.51 -13.44
N GLU A 131 -28.51 -6.18 -12.23
CA GLU A 131 -29.12 -4.88 -11.95
C GLU A 131 -28.08 -3.80 -11.63
N LEU A 132 -27.02 -4.18 -10.91
CA LEU A 132 -26.04 -3.22 -10.39
C LEU A 132 -24.77 -3.14 -11.22
N ILE A 133 -24.29 -4.26 -11.77
CA ILE A 133 -23.02 -4.30 -12.51
C ILE A 133 -23.26 -4.18 -14.02
N ALA A 134 -24.32 -4.80 -14.57
CA ALA A 134 -24.57 -4.75 -16.01
C ALA A 134 -24.74 -3.34 -16.59
N PRO A 135 -25.32 -2.34 -15.88
CA PRO A 135 -25.35 -0.96 -16.38
C PRO A 135 -23.96 -0.36 -16.59
N PHE A 136 -22.91 -0.89 -15.94
CA PHE A 136 -21.53 -0.48 -16.17
C PHE A 136 -20.84 -1.35 -17.22
N ALA A 137 -21.40 -2.52 -17.54
CA ALA A 137 -20.83 -3.55 -18.40
C ALA A 137 -21.27 -3.43 -19.88
N HIS A 138 -21.37 -2.21 -20.40
CA HIS A 138 -21.73 -1.99 -21.81
C HIS A 138 -20.73 -2.71 -22.73
N GLY A 139 -21.23 -3.63 -23.56
CA GLY A 139 -20.41 -4.39 -24.52
C GLY A 139 -19.83 -5.71 -24.00
N ILE A 140 -20.10 -6.11 -22.75
CA ILE A 140 -19.75 -7.43 -22.23
C ILE A 140 -21.04 -8.27 -22.12
N PRO A 141 -21.19 -9.35 -22.89
CA PRO A 141 -22.36 -10.20 -22.78
C PRO A 141 -22.36 -10.90 -21.42
N GLY A 142 -23.42 -10.66 -20.63
CA GLY A 142 -23.60 -11.26 -19.31
C GLY A 142 -23.93 -12.75 -19.33
N VAL A 143 -24.20 -13.30 -20.51
CA VAL A 143 -24.52 -14.72 -20.75
C VAL A 143 -23.80 -15.15 -22.04
N ALA A 144 -22.99 -16.20 -21.96
CA ALA A 144 -22.50 -16.92 -23.13
C ALA A 144 -23.20 -18.27 -23.13
N ILE A 145 -23.75 -18.65 -24.28
CA ILE A 145 -24.32 -19.98 -24.45
C ILE A 145 -23.19 -20.85 -25.02
N ASN A 146 -22.78 -21.87 -24.29
CA ASN A 146 -21.96 -22.93 -24.89
C ASN A 146 -22.94 -23.80 -25.68
N ILE A 147 -22.87 -23.74 -27.01
CA ILE A 147 -23.60 -24.68 -27.85
C ILE A 147 -22.60 -25.72 -28.32
N GLN A 148 -22.66 -26.93 -27.76
CA GLN A 148 -22.02 -28.09 -28.38
C GLN A 148 -22.74 -28.39 -29.69
N LYS A 149 -22.22 -27.90 -30.82
CA LYS A 149 -22.80 -28.22 -32.13
C LYS A 149 -22.18 -29.50 -32.66
N ILE A 150 -23.05 -30.49 -32.85
CA ILE A 150 -22.81 -31.59 -33.78
C ILE A 150 -23.15 -31.06 -35.19
N VAL A 151 -22.15 -30.96 -36.07
CA VAL A 151 -22.37 -30.71 -37.49
C VAL A 151 -22.39 -32.06 -38.20
N ILE A 152 -23.52 -32.41 -38.82
CA ILE A 152 -23.66 -33.59 -39.70
C ILE A 152 -23.58 -33.11 -41.15
N ILE A 153 -22.49 -33.43 -41.85
CA ILE A 153 -22.38 -33.23 -43.30
C ILE A 153 -22.25 -34.61 -43.94
N ASN A 154 -23.20 -34.98 -44.80
CA ASN A 154 -23.20 -36.25 -45.55
C ASN A 154 -22.99 -37.51 -44.67
N GLY A 155 -23.53 -37.52 -43.45
CA GLY A 155 -23.45 -38.67 -42.53
C GLY A 155 -22.20 -38.75 -41.65
N TYR A 156 -21.32 -37.74 -41.67
CA TYR A 156 -20.17 -37.66 -40.76
C TYR A 156 -20.39 -36.59 -39.68
N THR A 157 -20.18 -36.99 -38.42
CA THR A 157 -20.29 -36.15 -37.22
C THR A 157 -18.92 -35.57 -36.88
N LEU A 158 -18.77 -34.24 -36.88
CA LEU A 158 -17.56 -33.57 -36.40
C LEU A 158 -17.84 -32.88 -35.05
N PRO A 159 -17.07 -33.16 -33.98
CA PRO A 159 -17.19 -32.42 -32.74
C PRO A 159 -16.51 -31.06 -32.89
N PHE A 160 -17.28 -29.97 -32.88
CA PHE A 160 -16.76 -28.61 -32.87
C PHE A 160 -17.40 -27.83 -31.72
N GLU A 161 -16.57 -27.26 -30.84
CA GLU A 161 -17.03 -26.49 -29.67
C GLU A 161 -16.81 -25.00 -29.93
N ILE A 162 -17.90 -24.21 -29.98
CA ILE A 162 -17.84 -22.75 -30.11
C ILE A 162 -18.50 -22.13 -28.89
N THR A 163 -17.73 -21.36 -28.12
CA THR A 163 -18.26 -20.53 -27.04
C THR A 163 -18.39 -19.10 -27.55
N ALA A 164 -19.62 -18.62 -27.74
CA ALA A 164 -19.89 -17.24 -28.17
C ALA A 164 -21.18 -16.68 -27.55
N PRO A 165 -21.34 -15.34 -27.52
CA PRO A 165 -22.56 -14.69 -27.06
C PRO A 165 -23.76 -15.05 -27.94
N PHE A 166 -24.94 -15.25 -27.35
CA PHE A 166 -26.16 -15.66 -28.07
C PHE A 166 -26.53 -14.73 -29.24
N GLU A 167 -26.37 -13.42 -29.04
CA GLU A 167 -26.67 -12.39 -30.04
C GLU A 167 -25.78 -12.50 -31.28
N ILE A 168 -24.52 -12.88 -31.10
CA ILE A 168 -23.60 -13.13 -32.21
C ILE A 168 -23.99 -14.44 -32.91
N LEU A 169 -24.28 -15.48 -32.13
CA LEU A 169 -24.55 -16.82 -32.68
C LEU A 169 -25.86 -16.89 -33.48
N SER A 170 -26.89 -16.19 -33.03
CA SER A 170 -28.19 -16.11 -33.71
C SER A 170 -28.13 -15.40 -35.06
N GLY A 171 -27.19 -14.46 -35.24
CA GLY A 171 -26.92 -13.82 -36.53
C GLY A 171 -26.23 -14.73 -37.54
N PHE A 172 -25.39 -15.68 -37.07
CA PHE A 172 -24.66 -16.62 -37.94
C PHE A 172 -25.49 -17.83 -38.40
N THR A 173 -26.57 -18.18 -37.70
CA THR A 173 -27.41 -19.35 -38.03
C THR A 173 -28.54 -19.05 -39.00
N GLN A 174 -28.84 -17.78 -39.27
CA GLN A 174 -29.84 -17.40 -40.26
C GLN A 174 -29.36 -17.76 -41.68
N GLY A 175 -29.83 -18.90 -42.20
CA GLY A 175 -29.58 -19.34 -43.58
C GLY A 175 -28.80 -20.65 -43.74
N LEU A 176 -28.38 -21.30 -42.64
CA LEU A 176 -27.74 -22.63 -42.68
C LEU A 176 -28.71 -23.70 -42.15
N PRO A 177 -28.76 -24.90 -42.75
CA PRO A 177 -29.57 -26.01 -42.25
C PRO A 177 -28.89 -26.62 -41.02
N VAL A 178 -29.07 -25.99 -39.86
CA VAL A 178 -28.53 -26.45 -38.58
C VAL A 178 -29.70 -26.98 -37.75
N VAL A 179 -29.72 -28.28 -37.48
CA VAL A 179 -30.60 -28.89 -36.49
C VAL A 179 -29.91 -28.79 -35.14
N ILE A 180 -30.54 -28.13 -34.17
CA ILE A 180 -30.01 -27.97 -32.80
C ILE A 180 -30.66 -29.05 -31.94
N GLU A 181 -29.90 -30.07 -31.54
CA GLU A 181 -30.31 -31.05 -30.54
C GLU A 181 -29.54 -30.80 -29.24
N GLY A 182 -30.27 -30.59 -28.15
CA GLY A 182 -29.73 -30.41 -26.79
C GLY A 182 -29.33 -28.96 -26.47
N GLU A 183 -30.23 -28.20 -25.86
CA GLU A 183 -29.86 -26.94 -25.21
C GLU A 183 -29.36 -27.23 -23.79
N GLU A 184 -28.05 -27.17 -23.56
CA GLU A 184 -27.49 -27.08 -22.22
C GLU A 184 -27.05 -25.65 -21.94
N PHE A 185 -27.79 -24.94 -21.08
CA PHE A 185 -27.45 -23.57 -20.68
C PHE A 185 -26.22 -23.59 -19.77
N VAL A 186 -25.02 -23.42 -20.35
CA VAL A 186 -23.81 -23.19 -19.55
C VAL A 186 -23.87 -21.79 -18.95
N LYS A 187 -24.29 -21.72 -17.68
CA LYS A 187 -24.22 -20.49 -16.89
C LYS A 187 -22.74 -20.11 -16.76
N ILE A 188 -22.32 -18.96 -17.29
CA ILE A 188 -20.99 -18.42 -17.00
C ILE A 188 -20.88 -18.31 -15.48
N SER A 189 -19.90 -18.98 -14.87
CA SER A 189 -19.77 -19.05 -13.41
C SER A 189 -19.49 -17.67 -12.77
N THR A 190 -18.89 -16.74 -13.52
CA THR A 190 -18.63 -15.36 -13.09
C THR A 190 -18.86 -14.35 -14.23
N PRO A 191 -20.11 -13.96 -14.52
CA PRO A 191 -20.33 -12.86 -15.46
C PRO A 191 -19.66 -11.60 -14.90
N PHE A 192 -19.08 -10.78 -15.77
CA PHE A 192 -18.61 -9.43 -15.42
C PHE A 192 -17.36 -9.32 -14.52
N LYS A 193 -16.47 -10.33 -14.46
CA LYS A 193 -15.28 -10.33 -13.58
C LYS A 193 -14.45 -9.03 -13.58
N TYR A 194 -14.11 -8.49 -14.75
CA TYR A 194 -13.30 -7.26 -14.86
C TYR A 194 -14.09 -5.99 -14.51
N ILE A 195 -15.33 -5.90 -14.98
CA ILE A 195 -16.18 -4.73 -14.71
C ILE A 195 -16.66 -4.70 -13.26
N GLY A 196 -16.75 -5.86 -12.58
CA GLY A 196 -17.02 -5.94 -11.15
C GLY A 196 -15.96 -5.24 -10.30
N ALA A 197 -14.68 -5.33 -10.68
CA ALA A 197 -13.61 -4.61 -9.97
C ALA A 197 -13.75 -3.09 -10.14
N LEU A 198 -14.10 -2.62 -11.35
CA LEU A 198 -14.38 -1.21 -11.61
C LEU A 198 -15.61 -0.72 -10.83
N TYR A 199 -16.69 -1.49 -10.84
CA TYR A 199 -17.89 -1.22 -10.05
C TYR A 199 -17.55 -1.06 -8.57
N ASN A 200 -16.77 -1.98 -7.99
CA ASN A 200 -16.36 -1.92 -6.58
C ASN A 200 -15.62 -0.61 -6.24
N LEU A 201 -14.71 -0.16 -7.13
CA LEU A 201 -14.05 1.13 -6.97
C LEU A 201 -15.05 2.29 -7.06
N ILE A 202 -15.92 2.30 -8.07
CA ILE A 202 -16.92 3.36 -8.27
C ILE A 202 -17.82 3.51 -7.05
N VAL A 203 -18.33 2.42 -6.48
CA VAL A 203 -19.23 2.50 -5.31
C VAL A 203 -18.50 2.92 -4.05
N CYS A 204 -17.24 2.50 -3.85
CA CYS A 204 -16.42 2.95 -2.72
C CYS A 204 -16.10 4.45 -2.83
N PHE A 205 -15.56 4.91 -3.96
CA PHE A 205 -15.27 6.33 -4.18
C PHE A 205 -16.56 7.16 -4.14
N GLY A 206 -17.62 6.71 -4.80
CA GLY A 206 -18.90 7.41 -4.87
C GLY A 206 -19.54 7.59 -3.50
N SER A 207 -19.61 6.53 -2.68
CA SER A 207 -20.15 6.63 -1.31
C SER A 207 -19.33 7.57 -0.43
N GLY A 208 -18.00 7.50 -0.49
CA GLY A 208 -17.12 8.42 0.21
C GLY A 208 -17.31 9.88 -0.23
N ILE A 209 -17.40 10.12 -1.54
CA ILE A 209 -17.62 11.44 -2.12
C ILE A 209 -18.96 12.03 -1.69
N VAL A 210 -20.04 11.27 -1.87
CA VAL A 210 -21.40 11.72 -1.51
C VAL A 210 -21.47 12.11 -0.04
N VAL A 211 -21.00 11.24 0.86
CA VAL A 211 -21.05 11.54 2.30
C VAL A 211 -20.12 12.70 2.67
N THR A 212 -18.93 12.79 2.08
CA THR A 212 -18.01 13.92 2.33
C THR A 212 -18.58 15.26 1.89
N LEU A 213 -19.33 15.29 0.78
CA LEU A 213 -20.00 16.50 0.30
C LEU A 213 -21.19 16.89 1.19
N LEU A 214 -21.95 15.90 1.69
CA LEU A 214 -23.12 16.11 2.55
C LEU A 214 -22.77 16.41 4.00
N THR A 215 -21.55 16.09 4.44
CA THR A 215 -21.08 16.32 5.81
C THR A 215 -20.24 17.59 5.91
N ALA A 216 -20.18 18.15 7.12
CA ALA A 216 -19.33 19.29 7.41
C ALA A 216 -17.85 18.92 7.21
N ALA A 217 -17.09 19.83 6.61
CA ALA A 217 -15.64 19.66 6.53
C ALA A 217 -15.05 19.74 7.93
N ASP A 218 -14.40 18.67 8.38
CA ASP A 218 -13.59 18.68 9.60
C ASP A 218 -12.12 18.52 9.20
N THR A 219 -11.36 19.61 9.31
CA THR A 219 -9.99 19.70 8.78
C THR A 219 -8.95 19.92 9.88
N LYS A 220 -9.34 19.83 11.16
CA LYS A 220 -8.42 20.16 12.27
C LYS A 220 -7.26 19.19 12.37
N ASP A 221 -7.52 17.90 12.13
CA ASP A 221 -6.55 16.82 12.30
C ASP A 221 -5.81 16.44 11.00
N LEU A 222 -6.11 17.11 9.88
CA LEU A 222 -5.51 16.79 8.56
C LEU A 222 -4.25 17.59 8.24
N LYS A 223 -3.89 18.57 9.08
CA LYS A 223 -2.72 19.43 8.85
C LYS A 223 -1.43 18.63 8.96
N GLY A 224 -0.63 18.65 7.91
CA GLY A 224 0.62 17.89 7.81
C GLY A 224 0.45 16.46 7.32
N LEU A 225 -0.78 15.98 7.13
CA LEU A 225 -1.07 14.60 6.70
C LEU A 225 -1.52 14.49 5.24
N THR A 226 -1.86 15.61 4.60
CA THR A 226 -2.28 15.65 3.20
C THR A 226 -1.21 16.26 2.30
N MET A 227 -1.23 15.91 1.00
CA MET A 227 -0.33 16.46 -0.02
C MET A 227 -0.40 18.01 -0.09
N PHE A 228 -1.49 18.58 0.37
CA PHE A 228 -1.73 20.01 0.36
C PHE A 228 -1.17 20.78 1.55
N SER A 229 -0.70 20.05 2.57
CA SER A 229 -0.15 20.61 3.81
C SER A 229 1.31 20.22 4.02
N LEU A 230 2.05 19.97 2.93
CA LEU A 230 3.47 19.57 2.97
C LEU A 230 4.35 20.60 3.70
N THR A 231 4.09 21.89 3.55
CA THR A 231 4.84 22.94 4.27
C THR A 231 4.64 22.84 5.78
N GLU A 232 3.42 22.54 6.23
CA GLU A 232 3.13 22.32 7.65
C GLU A 232 3.79 21.03 8.15
N ALA A 233 3.77 19.96 7.34
CA ALA A 233 4.47 18.71 7.67
C ALA A 233 5.98 18.94 7.85
N ARG A 234 6.62 19.66 6.92
CA ARG A 234 8.05 20.02 6.98
C ARG A 234 8.35 20.90 8.20
N LYS A 235 7.47 21.86 8.50
CA LYS A 235 7.57 22.71 9.69
C LYS A 235 7.44 21.92 10.99
N MET A 236 6.50 20.98 11.07
CA MET A 236 6.33 20.10 12.23
C MET A 236 7.54 19.17 12.41
N PHE A 237 8.08 18.64 11.31
CA PHE A 237 9.27 17.78 11.33
C PHE A 237 10.53 18.53 11.79
N LYS A 238 10.75 19.74 11.25
CA LYS A 238 11.90 20.59 11.60
C LYS A 238 11.75 21.29 12.95
N GLY A 239 10.52 21.58 13.37
CA GLY A 239 10.21 22.43 14.53
C GLY A 239 10.26 23.94 14.25
N SER A 240 10.73 24.35 13.07
CA SER A 240 10.84 25.75 12.63
C SER A 240 10.45 25.91 11.16
N ALA A 241 10.49 27.15 10.63
CA ALA A 241 10.15 27.39 9.24
C ALA A 241 11.15 26.66 8.29
N PRO A 242 10.66 25.94 7.26
CA PRO A 242 11.53 25.36 6.25
C PRO A 242 12.33 26.42 5.48
N ASN A 243 13.60 26.14 5.19
CA ASN A 243 14.51 26.96 4.41
C ASN A 243 14.59 26.44 2.98
N ASP A 244 13.75 27.01 2.09
CA ASP A 244 13.67 26.63 0.68
C ASP A 244 14.71 27.30 -0.23
N ARG A 245 15.72 28.01 0.32
CA ARG A 245 16.78 28.61 -0.52
C ARG A 245 17.57 27.51 -1.23
N VAL A 246 17.74 27.63 -2.55
CA VAL A 246 18.48 26.62 -3.33
C VAL A 246 19.98 26.77 -3.05
N GLY A 247 20.61 25.67 -2.65
CA GLY A 247 22.06 25.57 -2.45
C GLY A 247 22.65 24.35 -3.15
N PHE A 248 23.98 24.22 -3.11
CA PHE A 248 24.73 23.16 -3.76
C PHE A 248 25.41 22.26 -2.74
N ALA A 249 25.25 20.95 -2.94
CA ALA A 249 25.91 19.91 -2.17
C ALA A 249 27.42 20.15 -2.06
N GLN A 250 27.99 19.94 -0.87
CA GLN A 250 29.41 20.14 -0.60
C GLN A 250 30.10 18.80 -0.39
N THR A 251 31.22 18.58 -1.09
CA THR A 251 32.07 17.42 -0.85
C THR A 251 33.13 17.78 0.17
N VAL A 252 33.19 17.04 1.27
CA VAL A 252 34.02 17.38 2.44
C VAL A 252 34.72 16.15 3.01
N THR A 253 35.83 16.37 3.69
CA THR A 253 36.37 15.43 4.67
C THR A 253 35.58 15.54 5.97
N TYR A 254 35.76 14.60 6.91
CA TYR A 254 34.98 14.61 8.16
C TYR A 254 35.87 14.34 9.37
N GLN A 255 35.50 14.91 10.51
CA GLN A 255 36.16 14.71 11.80
C GLN A 255 35.10 14.59 12.91
N LEU A 256 35.39 13.76 13.91
CA LEU A 256 34.55 13.64 15.11
C LEU A 256 34.81 14.84 16.04
N ASP A 257 33.74 15.50 16.47
CA ASP A 257 33.76 16.49 17.54
C ASP A 257 32.77 16.08 18.63
N THR A 258 33.31 15.57 19.74
CA THR A 258 32.52 15.10 20.89
C THR A 258 31.88 16.24 21.69
N THR A 259 32.19 17.49 21.38
CA THR A 259 31.57 18.66 22.04
C THR A 259 30.25 19.07 21.39
N LEU A 260 29.95 18.54 20.21
CA LEU A 260 28.70 18.83 19.50
C LEU A 260 27.49 18.16 20.17
N PRO A 261 26.31 18.81 20.15
CA PRO A 261 25.06 18.19 20.55
C PRO A 261 24.74 16.92 19.74
N SER A 262 23.90 16.05 20.29
CA SER A 262 23.40 14.85 19.60
C SER A 262 22.73 15.23 18.28
N GLY A 263 23.04 14.53 17.19
CA GLY A 263 22.48 14.78 15.85
C GLY A 263 22.99 16.04 15.14
N ALA A 264 23.95 16.77 15.74
CA ALA A 264 24.48 18.01 15.19
C ALA A 264 25.68 17.78 14.26
N ILE A 265 25.84 18.70 13.30
CA ILE A 265 27.06 18.88 12.51
C ILE A 265 27.45 20.36 12.42
N ARG A 266 28.73 20.65 12.22
CA ARG A 266 29.20 22.00 11.86
C ARG A 266 30.01 21.94 10.57
N MET A 267 29.88 22.99 9.77
CA MET A 267 30.54 23.15 8.48
C MET A 267 31.31 24.46 8.44
N ASP A 268 32.19 24.62 7.47
CA ASP A 268 32.81 25.91 7.22
C ASP A 268 31.79 26.98 6.80
N ALA A 269 32.04 28.24 7.17
CA ALA A 269 31.16 29.35 6.83
C ALA A 269 30.97 29.52 5.31
N GLU A 270 32.01 29.28 4.51
CA GLU A 270 31.91 29.33 3.05
C GLU A 270 31.03 28.19 2.52
N ALA A 271 31.19 26.98 3.07
CA ALA A 271 30.39 25.82 2.69
C ALA A 271 28.91 25.97 3.07
N MET A 272 28.60 26.57 4.22
CA MET A 272 27.23 26.90 4.63
C MET A 272 26.56 27.90 3.67
N ASN A 273 27.32 28.90 3.19
CA ASN A 273 26.84 29.84 2.19
C ASN A 273 26.53 29.15 0.85
N HIS A 274 27.40 28.24 0.39
CA HIS A 274 27.14 27.45 -0.83
C HIS A 274 25.95 26.50 -0.70
N LEU A 275 25.73 25.93 0.49
CA LEU A 275 24.56 25.12 0.81
C LEU A 275 23.28 25.95 0.97
N ALA A 276 23.40 27.28 1.05
CA ALA A 276 22.33 28.18 1.44
C ALA A 276 21.63 27.74 2.74
N ALA A 277 22.41 27.22 3.69
CA ALA A 277 21.94 26.66 4.95
C ALA A 277 22.07 27.65 6.12
N ASP A 278 21.12 27.59 7.04
CA ASP A 278 21.11 28.32 8.32
C ASP A 278 21.31 27.34 9.49
N GLN A 279 21.64 27.86 10.67
CA GLN A 279 21.65 27.07 11.89
C GLN A 279 20.25 26.51 12.17
N GLY A 280 20.18 25.21 12.47
CA GLY A 280 18.93 24.47 12.68
C GLY A 280 18.29 23.92 11.40
N ASP A 281 18.85 24.17 10.22
CA ASP A 281 18.44 23.46 9.01
C ASP A 281 18.85 21.99 9.07
N LEU A 282 18.06 21.15 8.40
CA LEU A 282 18.33 19.73 8.29
C LEU A 282 19.34 19.45 7.19
N ALA A 283 20.21 18.48 7.47
CA ALA A 283 21.31 18.08 6.62
C ALA A 283 21.26 16.58 6.37
N TYR A 284 21.53 16.19 5.14
CA TYR A 284 21.80 14.82 4.78
C TYR A 284 23.29 14.66 4.52
N VAL A 285 23.94 13.80 5.31
CA VAL A 285 25.38 13.51 5.19
C VAL A 285 25.52 12.08 4.67
N CYS A 286 26.19 11.90 3.54
CA CYS A 286 26.34 10.58 2.93
C CYS A 286 27.73 10.36 2.33
N ASP A 287 28.10 9.10 2.11
CA ASP A 287 29.32 8.77 1.37
C ASP A 287 29.25 9.28 -0.09
N LYS A 288 30.34 9.87 -0.59
CA LYS A 288 30.42 10.39 -1.97
C LYS A 288 30.10 9.33 -3.05
N ARG A 289 30.33 8.05 -2.77
CA ARG A 289 30.06 6.98 -3.74
C ARG A 289 28.57 6.66 -3.79
N LYS A 290 27.95 6.86 -4.94
CA LYS A 290 26.50 6.70 -5.15
C LYS A 290 25.91 5.36 -4.68
N TRP A 291 26.67 4.26 -4.76
CA TRP A 291 26.21 2.93 -4.31
C TRP A 291 26.34 2.69 -2.80
N LEU A 292 27.04 3.57 -2.08
CA LEU A 292 27.15 3.55 -0.61
C LEU A 292 26.34 4.66 0.05
N GLY A 293 25.89 5.68 -0.69
CA GLY A 293 25.17 6.83 -0.15
C GLY A 293 24.01 6.43 0.77
N GLY A 294 23.14 5.51 0.37
CA GLY A 294 22.02 5.05 1.21
C GLY A 294 22.39 4.05 2.33
N LEU A 295 23.57 3.42 2.26
CA LEU A 295 24.04 2.46 3.28
C LEU A 295 24.94 3.12 4.33
N ARG A 296 25.54 4.27 3.99
CA ARG A 296 26.47 5.04 4.80
C ARG A 296 26.07 6.50 4.75
N SER A 297 24.99 6.79 5.45
CA SER A 297 24.42 8.12 5.60
C SER A 297 23.81 8.34 6.96
N ALA A 298 23.70 9.60 7.34
CA ALA A 298 22.96 10.03 8.50
C ALA A 298 22.21 11.34 8.19
N HIS A 299 21.05 11.49 8.81
CA HIS A 299 20.36 12.78 8.89
C HIS A 299 20.89 13.53 10.11
N ALA A 300 21.15 14.82 9.95
CA ALA A 300 21.69 15.70 10.97
C ALA A 300 21.03 17.08 10.91
N HIS A 301 21.40 17.97 11.81
CA HIS A 301 21.07 19.40 11.73
C HIS A 301 22.33 20.26 11.89
N PHE A 302 22.35 21.43 11.26
CA PHE A 302 23.48 22.35 11.35
C PHE A 302 23.50 23.10 12.70
N ASP A 303 24.58 22.98 13.45
CA ASP A 303 24.83 23.66 14.74
C ASP A 303 25.80 24.85 14.59
N GLY A 304 25.76 25.50 13.42
CA GLY A 304 26.57 26.68 13.11
C GLY A 304 27.83 26.38 12.30
N THR A 305 28.79 27.31 12.35
CA THR A 305 29.95 27.35 11.45
C THR A 305 31.27 27.17 12.19
N HIS A 306 32.29 26.66 11.50
CA HIS A 306 33.70 26.72 11.91
C HIS A 306 34.58 27.30 10.79
N GLN A 307 35.92 27.31 10.98
CA GLN A 307 36.92 27.83 10.02
C GLN A 307 37.98 26.77 9.70
N LEU A 308 37.54 25.57 9.29
CA LEU A 308 38.42 24.41 9.04
C LEU A 308 38.39 23.99 7.56
N GLY A 309 37.84 24.84 6.69
CA GLY A 309 37.77 24.58 5.24
C GLY A 309 36.87 23.39 4.90
N GLU A 310 37.34 22.50 4.03
CA GLU A 310 36.58 21.36 3.50
C GLU A 310 36.44 20.19 4.50
N THR A 311 36.16 20.49 5.77
CA THR A 311 35.92 19.51 6.84
C THR A 311 34.52 19.72 7.39
N VAL A 312 33.76 18.63 7.60
CA VAL A 312 32.55 18.64 8.43
C VAL A 312 32.88 18.05 9.81
N LEU A 313 32.46 18.75 10.85
CA LEU A 313 32.52 18.24 12.22
C LEU A 313 31.23 17.48 12.51
N LEU A 314 31.36 16.22 12.92
CA LEU A 314 30.24 15.33 13.22
C LEU A 314 30.14 15.14 14.74
N SER A 315 28.93 15.20 15.28
CA SER A 315 28.67 14.73 16.64
C SER A 315 28.88 13.22 16.76
N GLN A 316 29.03 12.73 18.01
CA GLN A 316 29.24 11.31 18.29
C GLN A 316 28.14 10.42 17.68
N GLU A 317 26.87 10.82 17.82
CA GLU A 317 25.73 10.07 17.26
C GLU A 317 25.81 9.95 15.74
N ILE A 318 26.12 11.04 15.03
CA ILE A 318 26.20 11.05 13.57
C ILE A 318 27.38 10.22 13.08
N TYR A 319 28.51 10.28 13.79
CA TYR A 319 29.69 9.48 13.48
C TYR A 319 29.40 7.98 13.61
N ASP A 320 28.73 7.57 14.69
CA ASP A 320 28.43 6.17 14.99
C ASP A 320 27.35 5.60 14.05
N ASN A 321 26.26 6.34 13.85
CA ASN A 321 25.12 5.91 13.04
C ASN A 321 25.38 5.99 11.53
N GLY A 322 26.19 6.96 11.08
CA GLY A 322 26.48 7.15 9.66
C GLY A 322 27.37 6.06 9.06
N HIS A 323 28.07 5.29 9.90
CA HIS A 323 29.00 4.25 9.51
C HIS A 323 29.93 4.71 8.37
N PHE A 324 30.58 5.86 8.51
CA PHE A 324 31.45 6.38 7.45
C PHE A 324 32.78 5.61 7.37
N LEU A 325 33.41 5.62 6.19
CA LEU A 325 34.70 4.95 5.97
C LEU A 325 35.85 5.95 6.12
N GLU A 326 36.80 5.64 6.98
CA GLU A 326 37.94 6.51 7.26
C GLU A 326 38.69 6.92 5.98
N GLY A 327 39.05 8.20 5.90
CA GLY A 327 39.76 8.78 4.76
C GLY A 327 38.92 8.88 3.48
N LYS A 328 37.60 8.64 3.54
CA LYS A 328 36.69 8.84 2.40
C LYS A 328 35.94 10.16 2.54
N LEU A 329 35.64 10.75 1.39
CA LEU A 329 34.91 12.00 1.30
C LEU A 329 33.42 11.76 1.50
N LEU A 330 32.78 12.69 2.19
CA LEU A 330 31.34 12.77 2.35
C LEU A 330 30.77 13.84 1.44
N VAL A 331 29.48 13.72 1.15
CA VAL A 331 28.66 14.75 0.53
C VAL A 331 27.65 15.19 1.58
N VAL A 332 27.62 16.49 1.82
CA VAL A 332 26.64 17.14 2.70
C VAL A 332 25.68 17.92 1.83
N GLU A 333 24.38 17.66 1.99
CA GLU A 333 23.30 18.35 1.30
C GLU A 333 22.35 18.96 2.33
N LYS A 334 21.82 20.16 2.04
CA LYS A 334 20.75 20.75 2.84
C LYS A 334 19.42 20.14 2.40
N GLU A 335 18.64 19.63 3.35
CA GLU A 335 17.28 19.18 3.09
C GLU A 335 16.33 20.37 3.07
N PHE A 336 16.10 21.01 4.24
CA PHE A 336 15.26 22.20 4.43
C PHE A 336 15.26 22.75 5.86
#